data_AF-A0AAD1QXR3-F1
#
_entry.id   AF-A0AAD1QXR3-F1
#
_cell.length_a   1.000
_cell.length_b   1.000
_cell.length_c   1.000
_cell.angle_alpha   90.00
_cell.angle_beta   90.00
_cell.angle_gamma   90.00
#
_symmetry.space_group_name_H-M   'P 1'
#
loop_
_entity.id
_entity.type
_entity.pdbx_description
1 polymer ?
#
loop_
_entity_poly.entity_id
_entity_poly.type
_entity_poly.pdbx_seq_one_letter_code
_entity_poly.pdbx_strand_id
1 'polypeptide(L)'
;MTLTNTEGKAHKVVIRGQLISRASFLNRTTQKLHLTPYKLRDLNTAQFLHPNTALSIEIEQITNQLNDLLLQQIALTPQTLKLRHYTQENRAGKKLASLLRHQQTQSKIQYLITNTGRKIYSPLDINAETAAYYQDLYNLKDDPQTNQPTQDEIRKFLSQIHL
;
A
#
# COMPACT_ATOMS: atom_id res chain seq x y z
N MET A 1 -30.56 19.17 -2.32
CA MET A 1 -30.11 17.76 -2.47
C MET A 1 -28.87 17.73 -3.36
N THR A 2 -27.67 17.78 -2.78
CA THR A 2 -26.39 17.70 -3.52
C THR A 2 -25.35 16.99 -2.67
N LEU A 3 -25.40 15.65 -2.60
CA LEU A 3 -24.46 14.83 -1.80
C LEU A 3 -23.55 13.93 -2.65
N THR A 4 -23.55 14.01 -3.97
CA THR A 4 -22.92 12.97 -4.81
C THR A 4 -21.47 13.24 -5.22
N ASN A 5 -20.94 14.45 -5.06
CA ASN A 5 -19.62 14.82 -5.62
C ASN A 5 -18.49 14.81 -4.58
N THR A 6 -18.80 14.97 -3.29
CA THR A 6 -17.82 14.90 -2.19
C THR A 6 -17.41 13.46 -1.91
N GLU A 7 -18.35 12.52 -1.90
CA GLU A 7 -18.09 11.08 -1.68
C GLU A 7 -17.20 10.47 -2.78
N GLY A 8 -17.38 10.89 -4.04
CA GLY A 8 -16.55 10.42 -5.15
C GLY A 8 -15.12 10.98 -5.12
N LYS A 9 -14.94 12.23 -4.67
CA LYS A 9 -13.61 12.85 -4.52
C LYS A 9 -12.85 12.23 -3.35
N ALA A 10 -13.54 11.99 -2.24
CA ALA A 10 -13.07 11.24 -1.09
C ALA A 10 -12.51 9.85 -1.45
N HIS A 11 -13.31 9.04 -2.15
CA HIS A 11 -12.87 7.72 -2.60
C HIS A 11 -11.62 7.80 -3.50
N LYS A 12 -11.53 8.79 -4.39
CA LYS A 12 -10.34 8.98 -5.24
C LYS A 12 -9.09 9.32 -4.44
N VAL A 13 -9.20 10.13 -3.39
CA VAL A 13 -8.07 10.49 -2.51
C VAL A 13 -7.62 9.28 -1.69
N VAL A 14 -8.54 8.52 -1.11
CA VAL A 14 -8.22 7.28 -0.37
C VAL A 14 -7.55 6.26 -1.30
N ILE A 15 -8.09 6.05 -2.50
CA ILE A 15 -7.50 5.14 -3.50
C ILE A 15 -6.08 5.61 -3.87
N ARG A 16 -5.88 6.91 -4.10
CA ARG A 16 -4.54 7.47 -4.40
C ARG A 16 -3.57 7.27 -3.24
N GLY A 17 -4.00 7.54 -2.00
CA GLY A 17 -3.16 7.34 -0.82
C GLY A 17 -2.75 5.89 -0.62
N GLN A 18 -3.67 4.96 -0.85
CA GLN A 18 -3.38 3.52 -0.83
C GLN A 18 -2.48 3.09 -1.97
N LEU A 19 -2.64 3.65 -3.17
CA LEU A 19 -1.76 3.41 -4.30
C LEU A 19 -0.33 3.88 -4.00
N ILE A 20 -0.17 5.07 -3.44
CA ILE A 20 1.13 5.63 -3.06
C ILE A 20 1.77 4.82 -1.93
N SER A 21 1.01 4.49 -0.89
CA SER A 21 1.47 3.64 0.22
C SER A 21 1.87 2.24 -0.26
N ARG A 22 1.05 1.63 -1.12
CA ARG A 22 1.33 0.32 -1.69
C ARG A 22 2.53 0.36 -2.64
N ALA A 23 2.65 1.38 -3.48
CA ALA A 23 3.82 1.57 -4.35
C ALA A 23 5.10 1.77 -3.53
N SER A 24 5.03 2.58 -2.48
CA SER A 24 6.16 2.80 -1.56
C SER A 24 6.55 1.53 -0.81
N PHE A 25 5.56 0.77 -0.32
CA PHE A 25 5.78 -0.54 0.29
C PHE A 25 6.42 -1.51 -0.71
N LEU A 26 5.87 -1.61 -1.93
CA LEU A 26 6.41 -2.46 -2.97
C LEU A 26 7.85 -2.08 -3.30
N ASN A 27 8.16 -0.79 -3.44
CA ASN A 27 9.52 -0.31 -3.70
C ASN A 27 10.49 -0.65 -2.56
N ARG A 28 10.06 -0.50 -1.30
CA ARG A 28 10.87 -0.91 -0.14
C ARG A 28 11.08 -2.42 -0.10
N THR A 29 10.04 -3.20 -0.41
CA THR A 29 10.09 -4.66 -0.39
C THR A 29 10.90 -5.20 -1.57
N THR A 30 10.82 -4.62 -2.76
CA THR A 30 11.66 -4.98 -3.91
C THR A 30 13.12 -4.60 -3.69
N GLN A 31 13.38 -3.41 -3.12
CA GLN A 31 14.74 -3.04 -2.70
C GLN A 31 15.28 -3.99 -1.65
N LYS A 32 14.50 -4.32 -0.61
CA LYS A 32 14.89 -5.33 0.38
C LYS A 32 15.18 -6.66 -0.31
N LEU A 33 14.26 -7.18 -1.13
CA LEU A 33 14.42 -8.46 -1.83
C LEU A 33 15.65 -8.48 -2.74
N HIS A 34 16.02 -7.35 -3.35
CA HIS A 34 17.26 -7.22 -4.10
C HIS A 34 18.51 -7.17 -3.22
N LEU A 35 18.48 -6.46 -2.08
CA LEU A 35 19.64 -6.21 -1.22
C LEU A 35 19.93 -7.36 -0.24
N THR A 36 18.89 -8.03 0.28
CA THR A 36 18.98 -9.16 1.21
C THR A 36 19.91 -10.29 0.72
N PRO A 37 19.86 -10.76 -0.55
CA PRO A 37 20.77 -11.82 -1.01
C PRO A 37 22.24 -11.38 -1.08
N TYR A 38 22.53 -10.11 -1.41
CA TYR A 38 23.91 -9.60 -1.35
C TYR A 38 24.39 -9.53 0.10
N LYS A 39 23.56 -9.02 1.01
CA LYS A 39 23.88 -8.96 2.44
C LYS A 39 24.13 -10.37 3.03
N LEU A 40 23.34 -11.37 2.62
CA LEU A 40 23.54 -12.76 3.03
C LEU A 40 24.85 -13.34 2.50
N ARG A 41 25.22 -13.02 1.26
CA ARG A 41 26.52 -13.42 0.67
C ARG A 41 27.68 -12.82 1.44
N ASP A 42 27.62 -11.52 1.75
CA ASP A 42 28.68 -10.82 2.48
C ASP A 42 28.84 -11.39 3.91
N LEU A 43 27.73 -11.67 4.61
CA LEU A 43 27.76 -12.31 5.93
C LEU A 43 28.30 -13.74 5.88
N ASN A 44 27.97 -14.52 4.85
CA ASN A 44 28.56 -15.86 4.67
C ASN A 44 30.07 -15.79 4.42
N THR A 45 30.55 -14.81 3.66
CA THR A 45 32.00 -14.61 3.48
C THR A 45 32.68 -14.17 4.77
N ALA A 46 32.06 -13.29 5.56
CA ALA A 46 32.57 -12.87 6.86
C ALA A 46 32.61 -14.02 7.86
N GLN A 47 31.59 -14.88 7.88
CA GLN A 47 31.55 -16.08 8.72
C GLN A 47 32.60 -17.12 8.34
N PHE A 48 32.88 -17.28 7.03
CA PHE A 48 33.93 -18.17 6.54
C PHE A 48 35.34 -17.69 6.96
N LEU A 49 35.57 -16.38 6.92
CA LEU A 49 36.85 -15.76 7.30
C LEU A 49 37.04 -15.68 8.83
N HIS A 50 35.96 -15.39 9.56
CA HIS A 50 35.94 -15.22 11.00
C HIS A 50 34.69 -15.87 11.61
N PRO A 51 34.77 -17.15 12.02
CA PRO A 51 33.63 -17.85 12.59
C PRO A 51 33.17 -17.18 13.90
N ASN A 52 31.92 -16.72 13.91
CA ASN A 52 31.30 -16.10 15.09
C ASN A 52 29.87 -16.64 15.26
N THR A 53 29.49 -16.94 16.50
CA THR A 53 28.13 -17.35 16.86
C THR A 53 27.11 -16.24 16.61
N ALA A 54 27.48 -14.97 16.80
CA ALA A 54 26.61 -13.84 16.52
C ALA A 54 26.29 -13.70 15.01
N LEU A 55 27.29 -13.92 14.15
CA LEU A 55 27.12 -13.91 12.70
C LEU A 55 26.25 -15.08 12.22
N SER A 56 26.39 -16.26 12.84
CA SER A 56 25.53 -17.41 12.52
C SER A 56 24.05 -17.13 12.80
N ILE A 57 23.74 -16.45 13.91
CA ILE A 57 22.37 -16.07 14.27
C ILE A 57 21.81 -15.04 13.28
N GLU A 58 22.63 -14.05 12.87
CA GLU A 58 22.21 -13.04 11.89
C GLU A 58 21.94 -13.66 10.50
N ILE A 59 22.77 -14.61 10.06
CA ILE A 59 22.58 -15.36 8.82
C ILE A 59 21.26 -16.13 8.86
N GLU A 60 20.96 -16.82 9.95
CA GLU A 60 19.72 -17.57 10.12
C GLU A 60 18.48 -16.65 10.07
N GLN A 61 18.53 -15.51 10.77
CA GLN A 61 17.46 -14.52 10.76
C GLN A 61 17.20 -13.94 9.36
N ILE A 62 18.26 -13.58 8.63
CA ILE A 62 18.16 -13.03 7.27
C ILE A 62 17.64 -14.09 6.30
N THR A 63 18.04 -15.35 6.47
CA THR A 63 17.56 -16.47 5.66
C THR A 63 16.06 -16.70 5.88
N ASN A 64 15.60 -16.67 7.13
CA ASN A 64 14.18 -16.79 7.46
C ASN A 64 13.36 -15.65 6.88
N GLN A 65 13.84 -14.40 6.99
CA GLN A 65 13.19 -13.24 6.37
C GLN A 65 13.10 -13.36 4.84
N LEU A 66 14.13 -13.91 4.19
CA LEU A 66 14.13 -14.13 2.74
C LEU A 66 13.11 -15.21 2.36
N ASN A 67 13.04 -16.30 3.11
CA ASN A 67 12.06 -17.37 2.90
C ASN A 67 10.62 -16.86 3.06
N ASP A 68 10.34 -16.06 4.08
CA ASP A 68 9.02 -15.46 4.29
C ASP A 68 8.59 -14.57 3.12
N LEU A 69 9.51 -13.76 2.59
CA LEU A 69 9.26 -12.92 1.42
C LEU A 69 8.98 -13.76 0.16
N LEU A 70 9.73 -14.84 -0.05
CA LEU A 70 9.51 -15.77 -1.17
C LEU A 70 8.16 -16.49 -1.03
N LEU A 71 7.80 -16.96 0.16
CA LEU A 71 6.51 -17.62 0.41
C LEU A 71 5.33 -16.67 0.13
N GLN A 72 5.44 -15.40 0.54
CA GLN A 72 4.44 -14.39 0.21
C GLN A 72 4.31 -14.17 -1.31
N GLN A 73 5.42 -14.17 -2.05
CA GLN A 73 5.40 -14.05 -3.50
C GLN A 73 4.78 -15.29 -4.16
N ILE A 74 5.12 -16.49 -3.69
CA ILE A 74 4.54 -17.74 -4.16
C ILE A 74 3.03 -17.75 -3.93
N ALA A 75 2.54 -17.32 -2.76
CA ALA A 75 1.11 -17.29 -2.44
C ALA A 75 0.28 -16.39 -3.37
N LEU A 76 0.87 -15.34 -3.94
CA LEU A 76 0.19 -14.44 -4.88
C LEU A 76 0.10 -15.03 -6.30
N THR A 77 1.00 -15.95 -6.65
CA THR A 77 1.13 -16.50 -8.01
C THR A 77 -0.11 -17.29 -8.46
N PRO A 78 -0.69 -18.21 -7.65
CA PRO A 78 -1.93 -18.91 -8.02
C PRO A 78 -3.10 -17.95 -8.26
N GLN A 79 -3.18 -16.86 -7.48
CA GLN A 79 -4.29 -15.91 -7.56
C GLN A 79 -4.22 -15.06 -8.83
N THR A 80 -3.01 -14.63 -9.22
CA THR A 80 -2.79 -13.90 -10.48
C THR A 80 -3.00 -14.79 -11.70
N LEU A 81 -2.53 -16.05 -11.65
CA LEU A 81 -2.74 -17.04 -12.71
C LEU A 81 -4.24 -17.37 -12.90
N LYS A 82 -4.99 -17.60 -11.81
CA LYS A 82 -6.44 -17.80 -11.87
C LYS A 82 -7.15 -16.62 -12.52
N LEU A 83 -6.81 -15.39 -12.11
CA LEU A 83 -7.40 -14.19 -12.69
C LEU A 83 -7.09 -14.08 -14.19
N ARG A 84 -5.84 -14.32 -14.60
CA ARG A 84 -5.41 -14.29 -16.00
C ARG A 84 -6.15 -15.32 -16.84
N HIS A 85 -6.27 -16.54 -16.34
CA HIS A 85 -7.01 -17.63 -16.99
C HIS A 85 -8.47 -17.22 -17.25
N TYR A 86 -9.19 -16.80 -16.21
CA TYR A 86 -10.60 -16.41 -16.34
C TYR A 86 -10.82 -15.19 -17.23
N THR A 87 -9.85 -14.27 -17.33
CA THR A 87 -9.96 -13.13 -18.26
C THR A 87 -9.86 -13.51 -19.74
N GLN A 88 -9.21 -14.63 -20.05
CA GLN A 88 -8.99 -15.11 -21.43
C GLN A 88 -10.11 -16.05 -21.91
N GLU A 89 -10.99 -16.47 -21.01
CA GLU A 89 -12.09 -17.40 -21.30
C GLU A 89 -13.34 -16.70 -21.90
N ASN A 90 -14.36 -17.52 -22.12
CA ASN A 90 -15.69 -17.11 -22.57
C ASN A 90 -16.40 -16.20 -21.54
N ARG A 91 -17.67 -15.85 -21.82
CA ARG A 91 -18.47 -14.93 -20.99
C ARG A 91 -18.59 -15.38 -19.52
N ALA A 92 -18.58 -16.68 -19.25
CA ALA A 92 -18.61 -17.22 -17.88
C ALA A 92 -17.28 -16.98 -17.15
N GLY A 93 -16.15 -17.21 -17.81
CA GLY A 93 -14.82 -16.89 -17.28
C GLY A 93 -14.68 -15.40 -16.96
N LYS A 94 -15.12 -14.50 -17.85
CA LYS A 94 -15.11 -13.05 -17.58
C LYS A 94 -15.94 -12.66 -16.34
N LYS A 95 -17.06 -13.36 -16.10
CA LYS A 95 -17.87 -13.18 -14.88
C LYS A 95 -17.12 -13.63 -13.63
N LEU A 96 -16.42 -14.77 -13.68
CA LEU A 96 -15.57 -15.25 -12.60
C LEU A 96 -14.40 -14.30 -12.30
N ALA A 97 -13.76 -13.75 -13.33
CA ALA A 97 -12.73 -12.72 -13.18
C ALA A 97 -13.27 -11.47 -12.47
N SER A 98 -14.50 -11.04 -12.79
CA SER A 98 -15.16 -9.90 -12.14
C SER A 98 -15.45 -10.17 -10.66
N LEU A 99 -15.92 -11.37 -10.32
CA LEU A 99 -16.18 -11.76 -8.93
C LEU A 99 -14.89 -11.81 -8.10
N LEU A 100 -13.80 -12.33 -8.68
CA LEU A 100 -12.49 -12.33 -8.00
C LEU A 100 -11.95 -10.91 -7.78
N ARG A 101 -12.09 -10.01 -8.76
CA ARG A 101 -11.71 -8.60 -8.59
C ARG A 101 -12.55 -7.95 -7.48
N HIS A 102 -13.86 -8.20 -7.46
CA HIS A 102 -14.76 -7.69 -6.44
C HIS A 102 -14.37 -8.16 -5.04
N GLN A 103 -14.10 -9.46 -4.88
CA GLN A 103 -13.62 -10.06 -3.63
C GLN A 103 -12.28 -9.46 -3.18
N GLN A 104 -11.36 -9.18 -4.12
CA GLN A 104 -10.09 -8.51 -3.84
C GLN A 104 -10.25 -7.05 -3.42
N THR A 105 -11.26 -6.33 -3.92
CA THR A 105 -11.58 -4.96 -3.49
C THR A 105 -12.27 -4.94 -2.13
N GLN A 106 -13.19 -5.86 -1.86
CA GLN A 106 -13.89 -5.94 -0.58
C GLN A 106 -12.96 -6.35 0.57
N SER A 107 -11.94 -7.17 0.31
CA SER A 107 -10.96 -7.54 1.32
C SER A 107 -9.92 -6.44 1.62
N LYS A 108 -9.83 -5.38 0.81
CA LYS A 108 -8.75 -4.39 0.91
C LYS A 108 -9.04 -3.16 1.74
N ILE A 109 -10.31 -2.76 1.95
CA ILE A 109 -10.64 -1.66 2.88
C ILE A 109 -11.95 -1.95 3.59
N GLN A 110 -11.86 -2.60 4.74
CA GLN A 110 -13.03 -2.81 5.61
C GLN A 110 -13.09 -1.75 6.72
N TYR A 111 -11.94 -1.16 7.09
CA TYR A 111 -11.79 -0.10 8.09
C TYR A 111 -10.38 0.51 8.03
N LEU A 112 -10.21 1.72 8.58
CA LEU A 112 -8.92 2.32 8.90
C LEU A 112 -8.63 2.15 10.40
N ILE A 113 -7.37 1.94 10.77
CA ILE A 113 -6.92 2.01 12.17
C ILE A 113 -6.23 3.37 12.34
N THR A 114 -6.74 4.19 13.25
CA THR A 114 -6.14 5.49 13.62
C THR A 114 -4.87 5.32 14.42
N ASN A 115 -4.14 6.42 14.61
CA ASN A 115 -2.95 6.46 15.47
C ASN A 115 -3.26 6.16 16.95
N THR A 116 -4.53 6.29 17.36
CA THR A 116 -5.03 5.93 18.70
C THR A 116 -5.50 4.47 18.79
N GLY A 117 -5.36 3.69 17.71
CA GLY A 117 -5.77 2.28 17.65
C GLY A 117 -7.27 2.07 17.38
N ARG A 118 -8.06 3.15 17.24
CA ARG A 118 -9.50 3.07 16.94
C ARG A 118 -9.74 2.66 15.48
N LYS A 119 -10.70 1.76 15.27
CA LYS A 119 -11.17 1.36 13.93
C LYS A 119 -12.26 2.30 13.42
N ILE A 120 -12.08 2.81 12.21
CA ILE A 120 -13.01 3.70 11.52
C ILE A 120 -13.55 3.01 10.28
N TYR A 121 -14.88 2.97 10.16
CA TYR A 121 -15.60 2.28 9.08
C TYR A 121 -16.33 3.26 8.14
N SER A 122 -16.68 4.44 8.64
CA SER A 122 -17.45 5.45 7.91
C SER A 122 -16.57 6.15 6.87
N PRO A 123 -17.01 6.27 5.60
CA PRO A 123 -16.28 7.00 4.57
C PRO A 123 -16.00 8.46 4.96
N LEU A 124 -16.93 9.13 5.65
CA LEU A 124 -16.76 10.52 6.10
C LEU A 124 -15.61 10.64 7.11
N ASP A 125 -15.59 9.74 8.09
CA ASP A 125 -14.58 9.73 9.15
C ASP A 125 -13.20 9.31 8.59
N ILE A 126 -13.19 8.38 7.63
CA ILE A 126 -11.99 7.99 6.88
C ILE A 126 -11.39 9.20 6.13
N ASN A 127 -12.22 10.06 5.54
CA ASN A 127 -11.73 11.27 4.87
C ASN A 127 -11.16 12.30 5.84
N ALA A 128 -11.81 12.48 6.99
CA ALA A 128 -11.33 13.40 8.01
C ALA A 128 -9.97 12.94 8.56
N GLU A 129 -9.83 11.66 8.87
CA GLU A 129 -8.58 11.07 9.38
C GLU A 129 -7.46 11.13 8.32
N THR A 130 -7.77 10.84 7.06
CA THR A 130 -6.78 10.92 5.98
C THR A 130 -6.38 12.36 5.66
N ALA A 131 -7.32 13.32 5.72
CA ALA A 131 -7.01 14.74 5.56
C ALA A 131 -6.07 15.23 6.66
N ALA A 132 -6.33 14.87 7.92
CA ALA A 132 -5.46 15.19 9.05
C ALA A 132 -4.06 14.58 8.89
N TYR A 133 -3.99 13.30 8.50
CA TYR A 133 -2.71 12.64 8.22
C TYR A 133 -1.88 13.36 7.15
N TYR A 134 -2.49 13.80 6.05
CA TYR A 134 -1.77 14.54 5.01
C TYR A 134 -1.37 15.95 5.42
N GLN A 135 -2.19 16.62 6.25
CA GLN A 135 -1.82 17.91 6.84
C GLN A 135 -0.57 17.79 7.71
N ASP A 136 -0.52 16.76 8.56
CA ASP A 136 0.63 16.48 9.41
C ASP A 136 1.84 16.01 8.56
N LEU A 137 1.65 15.13 7.56
CA LEU A 137 2.72 14.59 6.71
C LEU A 137 3.50 15.67 5.95
N TYR A 138 2.83 16.73 5.52
CA TYR A 138 3.43 17.84 4.79
C TYR A 138 3.78 19.03 5.70
N ASN A 139 3.79 18.85 7.02
CA ASN A 139 4.07 19.89 8.02
C ASN A 139 3.23 21.17 7.84
N LEU A 140 2.03 21.06 7.24
CA LEU A 140 1.16 22.22 6.96
C LEU A 140 0.63 22.89 8.24
N LYS A 141 0.80 22.23 9.39
CA LYS A 141 0.43 22.72 10.72
C LYS A 141 1.50 23.59 11.37
N ASP A 142 2.78 23.30 11.08
CA ASP A 142 3.94 23.90 11.75
C ASP A 142 4.67 24.92 10.86
N ASP A 143 4.24 25.09 9.61
CA ASP A 143 4.75 26.09 8.68
C ASP A 143 3.74 27.25 8.49
N PRO A 144 3.87 28.36 9.24
CA PRO A 144 3.01 29.53 9.09
C PRO A 144 3.28 30.33 7.80
N GLN A 145 4.33 30.01 7.02
CA GLN A 145 4.69 30.70 5.77
C GLN A 145 4.09 30.00 4.54
N THR A 146 3.77 28.71 4.64
CA THR A 146 3.11 27.98 3.57
C THR A 146 1.61 28.22 3.65
N ASN A 147 1.11 29.19 2.88
CA ASN A 147 -0.32 29.47 2.76
C ASN A 147 -1.07 28.18 2.42
N GLN A 148 -1.89 27.72 3.36
CA GLN A 148 -2.81 26.62 3.08
C GLN A 148 -3.79 27.10 2.00
N PRO A 149 -4.01 26.30 0.94
CA PRO A 149 -4.96 26.67 -0.08
C PRO A 149 -6.34 26.79 0.56
N THR A 150 -6.96 27.94 0.39
CA THR A 150 -8.31 28.22 0.87
C THR A 150 -9.30 27.22 0.24
N GLN A 151 -10.43 27.00 0.91
CA GLN A 151 -11.49 26.13 0.38
C GLN A 151 -11.90 26.53 -1.04
N ASP A 152 -11.84 27.82 -1.38
CA ASP A 152 -12.17 28.32 -2.71
C ASP A 152 -11.07 28.03 -3.75
N GLU A 153 -9.79 28.09 -3.38
CA GLU A 153 -8.68 27.68 -4.25
C GLU A 153 -8.73 26.17 -4.54
N ILE A 154 -9.02 25.36 -3.51
CA ILE A 154 -9.21 23.92 -3.67
C ILE A 154 -10.41 23.65 -4.60
N ARG A 155 -11.53 24.34 -4.41
CA ARG A 155 -12.73 24.19 -5.27
C ARG A 155 -12.44 24.60 -6.71
N LYS A 156 -11.72 25.69 -6.92
CA LYS A 156 -11.32 26.20 -8.24
C LYS A 156 -10.40 25.20 -8.95
N PHE A 157 -9.37 24.70 -8.27
CA PHE A 157 -8.50 23.65 -8.81
C PHE A 157 -9.28 22.38 -9.17
N LEU A 158 -10.15 21.92 -8.26
CA LEU A 158 -10.97 20.73 -8.50
C LEU A 158 -12.01 20.92 -9.63
N SER A 159 -12.39 22.16 -9.94
CA SER A 159 -13.27 22.47 -11.09
C SER A 159 -12.52 22.46 -12.43
N GLN A 160 -11.20 22.66 -12.40
CA GLN A 160 -10.33 22.64 -13.58
C GLN A 160 -9.87 21.22 -13.95
N ILE A 161 -9.97 20.27 -13.03
CA ILE A 161 -9.71 18.86 -13.32
C ILE A 161 -10.93 18.30 -14.06
N HIS A 162 -10.87 18.27 -15.39
CA HIS A 162 -11.76 17.45 -16.20
C HIS A 162 -11.32 15.98 -16.07
N LEU A 163 -12.24 15.16 -15.58
CA LEU A 163 -12.11 13.71 -15.42
C LEU A 163 -12.84 12.99 -16.54
#